data_AF-A0A428V0V5-F1
#
_entry.id   AF-A0A428V0V5-F1
#
_cell.length_a   1.000
_cell.length_b   1.000
_cell.length_c   1.000
_cell.angle_alpha   90.00
_cell.angle_beta   90.00
_cell.angle_gamma   90.00
#
_symmetry.space_group_name_H-M   'P 1'
#
loop_
_entity.id
_entity.type
_entity.pdbx_description
1 polymer ?
#
loop_
_entity_poly.entity_id
_entity_poly.type
_entity_poly.pdbx_seq_one_letter_code
_entity_poly.pdbx_strand_id
1 'polypeptide(L)'
;MKFSTFALFAFQAACVFSMPTSADNECGDLGVMDWSAVDLPDYVDSSSLRKCKEHPENIVSPNKRDESNVLQERACSPPGEHGKRWGCSKGGYCWINCGSLLRGEWCWEAMNYGTGEWSKCKEDDDCYRNMERGARCSVGDCKACGCGC
;
A
#
# COMPACT_ATOMS: atom_id res chain seq x y z
N MET A 1 70.72 -21.32 11.95
CA MET A 1 69.35 -21.46 12.51
C MET A 1 68.48 -20.46 11.77
N LYS A 2 67.46 -20.93 11.03
CA LYS A 2 66.64 -20.11 10.11
C LYS A 2 65.45 -19.50 10.87
N PHE A 3 65.26 -18.19 10.78
CA PHE A 3 64.11 -17.47 11.33
C PHE A 3 62.96 -17.52 10.32
N SER A 4 61.84 -18.13 10.71
CA SER A 4 60.59 -18.13 9.91
C SER A 4 59.59 -17.15 10.53
N THR A 5 59.35 -16.07 9.80
CA THR A 5 58.37 -15.02 10.12
C THR A 5 56.96 -15.52 9.83
N PHE A 6 56.09 -15.58 10.83
CA PHE A 6 54.66 -15.87 10.67
C PHE A 6 53.91 -14.56 10.38
N ALA A 7 53.32 -14.46 9.18
CA ALA A 7 52.42 -13.37 8.80
C ALA A 7 51.00 -13.67 9.29
N LEU A 8 50.49 -12.87 10.22
CA LEU A 8 49.09 -12.88 10.67
C LEU A 8 48.23 -12.14 9.63
N PHE A 9 47.43 -12.90 8.88
CA PHE A 9 46.37 -12.36 8.03
C PHE A 9 45.19 -11.93 8.91
N ALA A 10 44.95 -10.63 9.01
CA ALA A 10 43.74 -10.07 9.62
C ALA A 10 42.57 -10.22 8.63
N PHE A 11 41.65 -11.14 8.93
CA PHE A 11 40.36 -11.26 8.24
C PHE A 11 39.41 -10.18 8.79
N GLN A 12 39.25 -9.07 8.09
CA GLN A 12 38.18 -8.11 8.40
C GLN A 12 36.87 -8.63 7.79
N ALA A 13 36.01 -9.21 8.62
CA ALA A 13 34.62 -9.47 8.29
C ALA A 13 33.88 -8.12 8.29
N ALA A 14 33.68 -7.55 7.09
CA ALA A 14 32.80 -6.40 6.91
C ALA A 14 31.34 -6.88 7.01
N CYS A 15 30.75 -6.79 8.21
CA CYS A 15 29.31 -6.89 8.37
C CYS A 15 28.68 -5.64 7.74
N VAL A 16 28.11 -5.79 6.56
CA VAL A 16 27.34 -4.74 5.89
C VAL A 16 26.00 -4.61 6.63
N PHE A 17 25.90 -3.70 7.57
CA PHE A 17 24.62 -3.29 8.15
C PHE A 17 23.88 -2.47 7.08
N SER A 18 22.87 -3.06 6.44
CA SER A 18 21.89 -2.31 5.65
C SER A 18 21.16 -1.38 6.61
N MET A 19 21.54 -0.10 6.64
CA MET A 19 20.79 0.90 7.38
C MET A 19 19.45 1.12 6.68
N PRO A 20 18.32 1.19 7.43
CA PRO A 20 17.04 1.54 6.84
C PRO A 20 17.15 2.92 6.19
N THR A 21 16.63 3.03 4.96
CA THR A 21 16.58 4.29 4.24
C THR A 21 15.61 5.26 4.94
N SER A 22 15.65 6.56 4.59
CA SER A 22 14.70 7.52 5.15
C SER A 22 13.24 7.15 4.87
N ALA A 23 12.96 6.46 3.76
CA ALA A 23 11.63 5.99 3.39
C ALA A 23 11.16 4.81 4.26
N ASP A 24 12.06 3.90 4.63
CA ASP A 24 11.73 2.78 5.52
C ASP A 24 11.30 3.27 6.91
N ASN A 25 11.95 4.34 7.41
CA ASN A 25 11.56 4.96 8.67
C ASN A 25 10.23 5.72 8.58
N GLU A 26 9.89 6.27 7.41
CA GLU A 26 8.62 7.00 7.18
C GLU A 26 7.42 6.04 7.08
N CYS A 27 7.61 4.91 6.39
CA CYS A 27 6.53 3.96 6.13
C CYS A 27 6.38 2.86 7.20
N GLY A 28 7.46 2.53 7.92
CA GLY A 28 7.44 1.51 8.97
C GLY A 28 6.83 0.19 8.49
N ASP A 29 5.83 -0.30 9.23
CA ASP A 29 5.15 -1.57 8.92
C ASP A 29 4.34 -1.54 7.61
N LEU A 30 4.07 -0.36 7.04
CA LEU A 30 3.38 -0.26 5.74
C LEU A 30 4.29 -0.62 4.57
N GLY A 31 5.61 -0.63 4.78
CA GLY A 31 6.61 -0.86 3.74
C GLY A 31 6.70 0.26 2.71
N VAL A 32 7.81 0.29 1.97
CA VAL A 32 8.03 1.24 0.87
C VAL A 32 7.56 0.61 -0.44
N MET A 33 6.88 1.39 -1.26
CA MET A 33 6.35 0.98 -2.56
C MET A 33 7.48 0.84 -3.59
N ASP A 34 7.46 -0.24 -4.38
CA ASP A 34 8.35 -0.41 -5.52
C ASP A 34 7.61 -0.12 -6.83
N TRP A 35 7.67 1.14 -7.27
CA TRP A 35 7.08 1.57 -8.54
C TRP A 35 7.84 1.08 -9.77
N SER A 36 9.06 0.55 -9.64
CA SER A 36 9.80 0.01 -10.78
C SER A 36 9.23 -1.33 -11.27
N ALA A 37 8.48 -2.02 -10.40
CA ALA A 37 7.78 -3.26 -10.71
C ALA A 37 6.38 -3.05 -11.30
N VAL A 38 5.95 -1.80 -11.49
CA VAL A 38 4.59 -1.44 -11.91
C VAL A 38 4.65 -0.65 -13.22
N ASP A 39 3.92 -1.11 -14.23
CA ASP A 39 3.79 -0.38 -15.49
C ASP A 39 2.92 0.87 -15.31
N LEU A 40 3.57 2.03 -15.22
CA LEU A 40 2.91 3.32 -15.08
C LEU A 40 2.65 3.97 -16.45
N PRO A 41 1.43 4.44 -16.73
CA PRO A 41 1.15 5.23 -17.92
C PRO A 41 1.88 6.59 -17.92
N ASP A 42 2.25 7.10 -19.09
CA ASP A 42 3.01 8.35 -19.26
C ASP A 42 2.34 9.60 -18.66
N TYR A 43 1.03 9.56 -18.43
CA TYR A 43 0.28 10.68 -17.82
C TYR A 43 0.39 10.70 -16.28
N VAL A 44 0.98 9.69 -15.66
CA VAL A 44 1.21 9.63 -14.21
C VAL A 44 2.48 10.38 -13.88
N ASP A 45 2.36 11.44 -13.08
CA ASP A 45 3.53 12.17 -12.57
C ASP A 45 4.23 11.36 -11.48
N SER A 46 5.49 10.98 -11.75
CA SER A 46 6.32 10.22 -10.81
C SER A 46 6.58 10.96 -9.49
N SER A 47 6.49 12.29 -9.48
CA SER A 47 6.65 13.09 -8.27
C SER A 47 5.48 12.98 -7.29
N SER A 48 4.34 12.52 -7.79
CA SER A 48 3.09 12.40 -7.05
C SER A 48 2.77 10.97 -6.61
N LEU A 49 3.70 10.04 -6.83
CA LEU A 49 3.59 8.65 -6.39
C LEU A 49 3.67 8.57 -4.85
N ARG A 50 2.74 7.83 -4.24
CA ARG A 50 2.85 7.56 -2.80
C ARG A 50 4.10 6.74 -2.50
N LYS A 51 4.69 7.03 -1.35
CA LYS A 51 5.89 6.32 -0.88
C LYS A 51 5.55 5.01 -0.19
N CYS A 52 4.51 5.02 0.64
CA CYS A 52 4.17 3.86 1.46
C CYS A 52 3.26 2.91 0.71
N LYS A 53 3.61 1.63 0.83
CA LYS A 53 3.05 0.53 0.06
C LYS A 53 1.62 0.23 0.51
N GLU A 54 1.44 -0.10 1.79
CA GLU A 54 0.15 -0.50 2.32
C GLU A 54 -0.71 0.69 2.77
N HIS A 55 -2.03 0.49 2.72
CA HIS A 55 -3.00 1.47 3.24
C HIS A 55 -2.85 1.59 4.77
N PRO A 56 -2.96 2.78 5.39
CA PRO A 56 -2.81 2.95 6.84
C PRO A 56 -3.82 2.17 7.68
N GLU A 57 -5.00 1.87 7.11
CA GLU A 57 -6.01 1.03 7.76
C GLU A 57 -5.85 -0.46 7.42
N ASN A 58 -4.75 -0.87 6.76
CA ASN A 58 -4.45 -2.28 6.47
C ASN A 58 -3.92 -3.04 7.70
N ILE A 59 -4.33 -2.65 8.92
CA ILE A 59 -3.78 -3.25 10.14
C ILE A 59 -4.45 -4.61 10.39
N VAL A 60 -3.71 -5.62 9.95
CA VAL A 60 -3.77 -7.03 10.35
C VAL A 60 -4.26 -7.16 11.80
N SER A 61 -5.45 -7.74 11.99
CA SER A 61 -5.78 -8.26 13.32
C SER A 61 -4.80 -9.40 13.60
N PRO A 62 -3.96 -9.35 14.66
CA PRO A 62 -2.85 -10.29 14.87
C PRO A 62 -3.29 -11.75 15.13
N ASN A 63 -4.59 -12.06 15.06
CA ASN A 63 -5.16 -13.35 15.45
C ASN A 63 -5.92 -14.10 14.35
N LYS A 64 -5.74 -13.79 13.06
CA LYS A 64 -6.23 -14.67 11.98
C LYS A 64 -5.20 -14.82 10.88
N ARG A 65 -4.42 -15.91 10.97
CA ARG A 65 -3.86 -16.56 9.78
C ARG A 65 -5.03 -17.15 8.99
N ASP A 66 -5.66 -16.35 8.16
CA ASP A 66 -6.41 -16.87 7.02
C ASP A 66 -5.95 -16.09 5.79
N GLU A 67 -5.03 -16.73 5.09
CA GLU A 67 -4.19 -16.20 4.02
C GLU A 67 -4.92 -16.29 2.68
N SER A 68 -6.04 -15.57 2.55
CA SER A 68 -6.64 -15.39 1.22
C SER A 68 -7.05 -13.96 0.87
N ASN A 69 -7.49 -13.11 1.81
CA ASN A 69 -8.19 -11.86 1.46
C ASN A 69 -7.84 -10.70 2.42
N VAL A 70 -6.78 -9.95 2.12
CA VAL A 70 -6.32 -8.81 2.95
C VAL A 70 -6.85 -7.48 2.38
N LEU A 71 -8.14 -7.24 2.63
CA LEU A 71 -8.81 -5.93 2.65
C LEU A 71 -9.92 -6.01 3.72
N GLN A 72 -9.73 -5.53 4.96
CA GLN A 72 -10.79 -5.67 6.01
C GLN A 72 -10.84 -4.45 6.94
N GLU A 73 -11.99 -4.00 7.47
CA GLU A 73 -13.34 -4.55 7.73
C GLU A 73 -14.32 -4.33 6.54
N ARG A 74 -14.50 -5.22 5.56
CA ARG A 74 -14.95 -6.62 5.57
C ARG A 74 -14.49 -7.21 4.22
N ALA A 75 -14.11 -8.50 4.17
CA ALA A 75 -13.46 -9.08 2.99
C ALA A 75 -14.16 -8.74 1.65
N CYS A 76 -15.49 -8.62 1.61
CA CYS A 76 -16.19 -7.84 0.58
C CYS A 76 -17.01 -6.75 1.24
N SER A 77 -17.46 -5.74 0.47
CA SER A 77 -18.26 -4.62 0.97
C SER A 77 -19.33 -5.08 1.97
N PRO A 78 -19.39 -4.47 3.16
CA PRO A 78 -20.45 -4.64 4.15
C PRO A 78 -21.86 -5.03 3.68
N PRO A 79 -22.47 -6.07 4.31
CA PRO A 79 -23.93 -6.13 4.40
C PRO A 79 -24.46 -4.80 4.94
N GLY A 80 -25.25 -4.09 4.12
CA GLY A 80 -25.73 -2.72 4.37
C GLY A 80 -25.12 -1.64 3.47
N GLU A 81 -24.00 -1.94 2.80
CA GLU A 81 -23.38 -1.06 1.79
C GLU A 81 -23.43 -1.67 0.38
N HIS A 82 -24.06 -2.84 0.22
CA HIS A 82 -24.42 -3.38 -1.09
C HIS A 82 -25.18 -2.32 -1.91
N GLY A 83 -24.63 -1.98 -3.06
CA GLY A 83 -25.17 -0.94 -3.95
C GLY A 83 -24.61 0.46 -3.72
N LYS A 84 -23.84 0.71 -2.65
CA LYS A 84 -23.00 1.92 -2.55
C LYS A 84 -21.84 1.80 -3.51
N ARG A 85 -21.57 2.88 -4.25
CA ARG A 85 -20.49 2.96 -5.23
C ARG A 85 -19.17 3.42 -4.61
N TRP A 86 -19.23 4.06 -3.46
CA TRP A 86 -18.11 4.58 -2.69
C TRP A 86 -18.53 4.77 -1.24
N GLY A 87 -17.56 5.01 -0.36
CA GLY A 87 -17.83 5.38 1.03
C GLY A 87 -16.59 5.86 1.76
N CYS A 88 -16.85 6.47 2.91
CA CYS A 88 -15.84 6.96 3.82
C CYS A 88 -15.64 5.98 4.98
N SER A 89 -14.42 5.50 5.17
CA SER A 89 -14.06 4.66 6.30
C SER A 89 -14.09 5.43 7.61
N LYS A 90 -14.12 4.71 8.74
CA LYS A 90 -14.13 5.33 10.07
C LYS A 90 -12.87 6.13 10.39
N GLY A 91 -11.71 5.79 9.83
CA GLY A 91 -10.48 6.60 9.96
C GLY A 91 -10.31 7.61 8.82
N GLY A 92 -11.38 7.86 8.06
CA GLY A 92 -11.47 8.97 7.12
C GLY A 92 -10.73 8.70 5.81
N TYR A 93 -10.76 7.45 5.32
CA TYR A 93 -10.22 7.07 4.02
C TYR A 93 -11.32 6.63 3.07
N CYS A 94 -11.16 6.99 1.80
CA CYS A 94 -12.11 6.64 0.77
C CYS A 94 -11.90 5.21 0.27
N TRP A 95 -13.00 4.51 0.06
CA TRP A 95 -13.05 3.27 -0.69
C TRP A 95 -14.08 3.40 -1.81
N ILE A 96 -13.89 2.65 -2.90
CA ILE A 96 -14.81 2.63 -4.03
C ILE A 96 -15.13 1.19 -4.44
N ASN A 97 -16.35 0.97 -4.92
CA ASN A 97 -16.73 -0.29 -5.54
C ASN A 97 -16.19 -0.31 -6.97
N CYS A 98 -15.52 -1.39 -7.34
CA CYS A 98 -14.70 -1.43 -8.56
C CYS A 98 -15.01 -2.62 -9.47
N GLY A 99 -15.80 -3.57 -8.97
CA GLY A 99 -16.20 -4.76 -9.71
C GLY A 99 -17.71 -4.94 -9.65
N SER A 100 -18.15 -6.17 -9.41
CA SER A 100 -19.58 -6.47 -9.29
C SER A 100 -20.12 -5.96 -7.96
N LEU A 101 -21.03 -4.98 -8.02
CA LEU A 101 -21.79 -4.48 -6.85
C LEU A 101 -22.49 -5.62 -6.08
N LEU A 102 -22.85 -6.71 -6.76
CA LEU A 102 -23.47 -7.90 -6.16
C LEU A 102 -22.46 -8.74 -5.38
N ARG A 103 -21.20 -8.77 -5.80
CA ARG A 103 -20.11 -9.47 -5.10
C ARG A 103 -19.45 -8.59 -4.04
N GLY A 104 -19.67 -7.28 -4.12
CA GLY A 104 -19.15 -6.31 -3.15
C GLY A 104 -17.64 -6.06 -3.31
N GLU A 105 -17.10 -6.26 -4.52
CA GLU A 105 -15.68 -6.02 -4.82
C GLU A 105 -15.35 -4.53 -4.70
N TRP A 106 -14.33 -4.22 -3.91
CA TRP A 106 -13.95 -2.84 -3.62
C TRP A 106 -12.44 -2.68 -3.60
N CYS A 107 -12.00 -1.44 -3.53
CA CYS A 107 -10.60 -1.06 -3.44
C CYS A 107 -10.47 0.22 -2.61
N TRP A 108 -9.31 0.41 -1.99
CA TRP A 108 -8.96 1.71 -1.43
C TRP A 108 -8.78 2.74 -2.55
N GLU A 109 -9.27 3.95 -2.32
CA GLU A 109 -9.12 5.04 -3.27
C GLU A 109 -7.79 5.77 -3.05
N ALA A 110 -7.07 6.03 -4.12
CA ALA A 110 -5.86 6.84 -4.12
C ALA A 110 -5.94 7.93 -5.19
N MET A 111 -5.34 9.08 -4.88
CA MET A 111 -5.22 10.22 -5.78
C MET A 111 -4.34 9.87 -6.98
N ASN A 112 -4.23 10.80 -7.94
CA ASN A 112 -3.38 10.65 -9.13
C ASN A 112 -3.62 9.32 -9.86
N TYR A 113 -4.88 9.06 -10.19
CA TYR A 113 -5.31 7.85 -10.91
C TYR A 113 -4.95 6.54 -10.21
N GLY A 114 -4.87 6.54 -8.88
CA GLY A 114 -4.62 5.34 -8.08
C GLY A 114 -3.16 5.17 -7.63
N THR A 115 -2.25 6.06 -8.04
CA THR A 115 -0.82 5.93 -7.76
C THR A 115 -0.33 6.87 -6.66
N GLY A 116 -1.08 7.94 -6.39
CA GLY A 116 -0.73 8.92 -5.38
C GLY A 116 -1.18 8.56 -3.99
N GLU A 117 -1.20 9.57 -3.14
CA GLU A 117 -1.61 9.46 -1.74
C GLU A 117 -3.02 8.88 -1.58
N TRP A 118 -3.22 8.19 -0.47
CA TRP A 118 -4.52 7.63 -0.09
C TRP A 118 -5.55 8.74 0.08
N SER A 119 -6.70 8.56 -0.56
CA SER A 119 -7.76 9.57 -0.59
C SER A 119 -8.45 9.68 0.76
N LYS A 120 -8.69 10.93 1.20
CA LYS A 120 -9.23 11.28 2.52
C LYS A 120 -10.66 11.79 2.42
N CYS A 121 -11.46 11.53 3.44
CA CYS A 121 -12.85 11.95 3.53
C CYS A 121 -13.28 12.29 4.96
N LYS A 122 -14.38 13.05 5.04
CA LYS A 122 -15.20 13.22 6.25
C LYS A 122 -16.57 12.56 6.08
N GLU A 123 -17.08 12.53 4.85
CA GLU A 123 -18.35 11.92 4.47
C GLU A 123 -18.22 11.15 3.14
N ASP A 124 -19.17 10.28 2.84
CA ASP A 124 -19.15 9.42 1.63
C ASP A 124 -18.98 10.27 0.35
N ASP A 125 -19.67 11.41 0.24
CA ASP A 125 -19.64 12.26 -0.96
C ASP A 125 -18.28 12.91 -1.23
N ASP A 126 -17.39 12.99 -0.24
CA ASP A 126 -16.01 13.43 -0.48
C ASP A 126 -15.28 12.48 -1.44
N CYS A 127 -15.53 11.18 -1.33
CA CYS A 127 -14.91 10.16 -2.18
C CYS A 127 -15.39 10.28 -3.62
N TYR A 128 -16.68 10.58 -3.82
CA TYR A 128 -17.19 10.94 -5.14
C TYR A 128 -16.47 12.16 -5.74
N ARG A 129 -16.35 13.24 -4.95
CA ARG A 129 -15.67 14.47 -5.39
C ARG A 129 -14.18 14.25 -5.66
N ASN A 130 -13.53 13.36 -4.92
CA ASN A 130 -12.13 13.01 -5.15
C ASN A 130 -11.97 12.20 -6.45
N MET A 131 -12.91 11.32 -6.79
CA MET A 131 -12.93 10.67 -8.09
C MET A 131 -13.05 11.68 -9.25
N GLU A 132 -13.85 12.74 -9.11
CA GLU A 132 -13.91 13.81 -10.12
C GLU A 132 -12.57 14.55 -10.27
N ARG A 133 -11.71 14.49 -9.24
CA ARG A 133 -10.36 15.06 -9.21
C ARG A 133 -9.27 14.05 -9.58
N GLY A 134 -9.65 12.91 -10.14
CA GLY A 134 -8.74 11.89 -10.63
C GLY A 134 -8.38 10.80 -9.63
N ALA A 135 -9.03 10.72 -8.48
CA ALA A 135 -8.84 9.59 -7.58
C ALA A 135 -9.46 8.31 -8.15
N ARG A 136 -8.79 7.17 -8.01
CA ARG A 136 -9.23 5.87 -8.56
C ARG A 136 -8.85 4.75 -7.58
N CYS A 137 -9.20 3.51 -7.92
CA CYS A 137 -8.66 2.36 -7.21
C CYS A 137 -7.15 2.44 -7.14
N SER A 138 -6.60 2.21 -5.96
CA SER A 138 -5.17 2.15 -5.79
C SER A 138 -4.56 1.02 -6.60
N VAL A 139 -3.41 1.31 -7.17
CA VAL A 139 -2.57 0.35 -7.89
C VAL A 139 -1.16 0.41 -7.33
N GLY A 140 -0.39 -0.65 -7.48
CA GLY A 140 0.96 -0.76 -6.94
C GLY A 140 1.29 -2.20 -6.59
N ASP A 141 2.49 -2.44 -6.09
CA ASP A 141 2.92 -3.76 -5.65
C ASP A 141 2.37 -4.13 -4.24
N CYS A 142 1.22 -3.60 -3.84
CA CYS A 142 0.67 -3.70 -2.48
C CYS A 142 -0.47 -4.71 -2.32
N LYS A 143 -0.66 -5.22 -1.10
CA LYS A 143 -1.74 -6.17 -0.79
C LYS A 143 -3.09 -5.48 -0.69
N ALA A 144 -3.12 -4.26 -0.16
CA ALA A 144 -4.32 -3.44 -0.09
C ALA A 144 -4.68 -2.73 -1.43
N CYS A 145 -3.97 -3.05 -2.51
CA CYS A 145 -4.14 -2.45 -3.83
C CYS A 145 -5.06 -3.31 -4.69
N GLY A 146 -5.65 -2.68 -5.70
CA GLY A 146 -6.45 -3.38 -6.70
C GLY A 146 -7.87 -3.65 -6.24
N CYS A 147 -8.67 -4.12 -7.19
CA CYS A 147 -10.07 -4.44 -6.98
C CYS A 147 -10.21 -5.87 -6.46
N GLY A 148 -10.85 -6.05 -5.31
CA GLY A 148 -11.05 -7.40 -4.83
C GLY A 148 -11.87 -7.55 -3.56
N CYS A 149 -11.84 -8.80 -3.13
CA CYS A 149 -12.11 -9.29 -1.80
C CYS A 149 -10.96 -10.25 -1.49
#